data_AF-A0A524EMI8-F1
#
_entry.id   AF-A0A524EMI8-F1
#
_cell.length_a   1.000
_cell.length_b   1.000
_cell.length_c   1.000
_cell.angle_alpha   90.00
_cell.angle_beta   90.00
_cell.angle_gamma   90.00
#
_symmetry.space_group_name_H-M   'P 1'
#
loop_
_entity.id
_entity.type
_entity.pdbx_description
1 polymer ?
#
loop_
_entity_poly.entity_id
_entity_poly.type
_entity_poly.pdbx_seq_one_letter_code
_entity_poly.pdbx_strand_id
1 'polypeptide(L)'
;MNVVTRIVYDTEVSWTMRQKKGKVIIWPEYLDSELSRSEGRRIPKNLGAPDVDLKILREGAALANLDAQVETGKTYPRGHEERGGYLIVENPDSHKKGRLLLMLAKGVRRAVAERIKAKKESAKGKGRRRRRR
;
A
#
# COMPACT_ATOMS: atom_id res chain seq x y z
N MET A 1 -3.47 -32.08 -12.37
CA MET A 1 -2.15 -31.78 -12.98
C MET A 1 -2.26 -30.45 -13.73
N ASN A 2 -1.27 -29.59 -13.51
CA ASN A 2 -1.11 -28.17 -13.89
C ASN A 2 -1.71 -27.75 -15.25
N VAL A 3 -2.51 -26.68 -15.33
CA VAL A 3 -2.12 -25.26 -15.44
C VAL A 3 -1.13 -25.01 -16.59
N VAL A 4 -1.62 -24.43 -17.69
CA VAL A 4 -0.81 -23.59 -18.57
C VAL A 4 -1.67 -22.40 -19.00
N THR A 5 -1.53 -21.31 -18.24
CA THR A 5 -1.94 -19.96 -18.64
C THR A 5 -1.16 -19.55 -19.89
N ARG A 6 -1.90 -19.21 -20.95
CA ARG A 6 -1.39 -18.83 -22.27
C ARG A 6 -0.67 -17.49 -22.18
N ILE A 7 0.67 -17.52 -22.24
CA ILE A 7 1.50 -16.34 -22.51
C ILE A 7 1.56 -16.21 -24.04
N VAL A 8 0.98 -15.15 -24.58
CA VAL A 8 1.22 -14.72 -25.97
C VAL A 8 2.41 -13.77 -25.92
N TYR A 9 3.55 -14.24 -26.42
CA TYR A 9 4.68 -13.38 -26.77
C TYR A 9 4.42 -12.85 -28.17
N ASP A 10 4.22 -11.54 -28.30
CA ASP A 10 4.35 -10.84 -29.56
C ASP A 10 5.63 -9.99 -29.49
N THR A 11 6.53 -10.29 -30.41
CA THR A 11 7.90 -9.79 -30.53
C THR A 11 7.95 -8.54 -31.41
N GLU A 12 8.99 -7.73 -31.19
CA GLU A 12 9.45 -6.58 -32.00
C GLU A 12 8.84 -5.21 -31.72
N VAL A 13 9.46 -4.46 -30.79
CA VAL A 13 9.84 -3.05 -31.07
C VAL A 13 11.16 -2.75 -30.36
N SER A 14 12.20 -2.50 -31.15
CA SER A 14 13.49 -1.96 -30.71
C SER A 14 13.45 -0.42 -30.62
N TRP A 15 14.26 0.10 -29.69
CA TRP A 15 14.75 1.47 -29.53
C TRP A 15 13.79 2.57 -29.04
N THR A 16 14.05 3.02 -27.81
CA THR A 16 14.32 4.42 -27.39
C THR A 16 14.31 4.46 -25.87
N MET A 17 15.18 5.25 -25.25
CA MET A 17 15.19 5.49 -23.80
C MET A 17 13.77 5.74 -23.26
N ARG A 18 13.17 4.70 -22.67
CA ARG A 18 11.84 4.76 -22.08
C ARG A 18 12.04 5.18 -20.63
N GLN A 19 11.78 6.45 -20.31
CA GLN A 19 11.24 6.81 -18.97
C GLN A 19 10.33 5.66 -18.56
N LYS A 20 10.49 5.05 -17.36
CA LYS A 20 9.68 3.89 -16.91
C LYS A 20 8.19 4.27 -16.90
N LYS A 21 7.56 4.28 -18.08
CA LYS A 21 6.17 4.64 -18.33
C LYS A 21 5.36 3.54 -17.66
N GLY A 22 4.48 3.96 -16.77
CA GLY A 22 3.57 3.05 -16.09
C GLY A 22 4.06 2.47 -14.78
N LYS A 23 5.01 3.09 -14.07
CA LYS A 23 5.27 2.75 -12.65
C LYS A 23 5.18 3.99 -11.76
N VAL A 24 4.58 3.84 -10.58
CA VAL A 24 4.39 4.95 -9.63
C VAL A 24 4.87 4.52 -8.24
N ILE A 25 5.81 5.30 -7.69
CA ILE A 25 6.29 5.12 -6.31
C ILE A 25 5.32 5.78 -5.33
N ILE A 26 4.89 4.99 -4.35
CA ILE A 26 4.00 5.36 -3.26
C ILE A 26 4.67 5.02 -1.94
N TRP A 27 4.82 6.03 -1.10
CA TRP A 27 5.33 5.90 0.26
C TRP A 27 4.17 5.69 1.24
N PRO A 28 4.35 4.92 2.34
CA PRO A 28 3.33 4.74 3.38
C PRO A 28 2.76 6.07 3.90
N GLU A 29 3.63 7.08 4.08
CA GLU A 29 3.34 8.41 4.60
C GLU A 29 2.33 9.19 3.74
N TYR A 30 2.19 8.84 2.46
CA TYR A 30 1.23 9.50 1.58
C TYR A 30 -0.22 9.24 1.98
N LEU A 31 -0.48 8.09 2.62
CA LEU A 31 -1.80 7.58 2.97
C LEU A 31 -2.07 7.63 4.47
N ASP A 32 -1.06 7.98 5.27
CA ASP A 32 -1.21 8.07 6.72
C ASP A 32 -2.04 9.30 7.11
N SER A 33 -3.11 9.08 7.86
CA SER A 33 -4.01 10.11 8.36
C SER A 33 -3.46 10.88 9.57
N GLU A 34 -2.49 10.31 10.28
CA GLU A 34 -1.85 10.90 11.47
C GLU A 34 -0.83 11.97 11.06
N LEU A 35 -0.23 11.84 9.87
CA LEU A 35 0.67 12.84 9.31
C LEU A 35 -0.08 14.02 8.69
N SER A 36 0.48 15.21 8.84
CA SER A 36 0.05 16.42 8.14
C SER A 36 0.43 16.40 6.65
N ARG A 37 -0.05 17.38 5.88
CA ARG A 37 0.34 17.52 4.46
C ARG A 37 1.82 17.90 4.29
N SER A 38 2.37 18.68 5.23
CA SER A 38 3.80 19.04 5.24
C SER A 38 4.69 17.83 5.52
N GLU A 39 4.24 16.93 6.40
CA GLU A 39 4.98 15.72 6.79
C GLU A 39 4.92 14.60 5.75
N GLY A 40 4.00 14.66 4.78
CA GLY A 40 4.02 13.71 3.65
C GLY A 40 2.65 13.34 3.11
N ARG A 41 1.57 13.49 3.89
CA ARG A 41 0.23 13.06 3.49
C ARG A 41 -0.20 13.71 2.18
N ARG A 42 -0.56 12.88 1.18
CA ARG A 42 -0.95 13.34 -0.17
C ARG A 42 -2.44 13.28 -0.44
N ILE A 43 -3.22 12.69 0.47
CA ILE A 43 -4.68 12.57 0.35
C ILE A 43 -5.42 13.33 1.47
N PRO A 44 -6.73 13.59 1.32
CA PRO A 44 -7.57 14.09 2.40
C PRO A 44 -7.53 13.19 3.63
N LYS A 45 -7.56 13.79 4.84
CA LYS A 45 -7.42 13.08 6.11
C LYS A 45 -8.48 11.98 6.31
N ASN A 46 -9.73 12.26 5.91
CA ASN A 46 -10.85 11.32 6.00
C ASN A 46 -10.75 10.10 5.06
N LEU A 47 -9.83 10.14 4.08
CA LEU A 47 -9.55 9.03 3.18
C LEU A 47 -8.29 8.26 3.55
N GLY A 48 -7.45 8.81 4.43
CA GLY A 48 -6.29 8.11 4.99
C GLY A 48 -6.67 7.08 6.05
N ALA A 49 -5.68 6.31 6.47
CA ALA A 49 -5.76 5.42 7.63
C ALA A 49 -4.62 5.73 8.60
N PRO A 50 -4.77 5.46 9.91
CA PRO A 50 -3.69 5.68 10.88
C PRO A 50 -2.64 4.57 10.80
N ASP A 51 -1.41 4.87 11.22
CA ASP A 51 -0.31 3.92 11.38
C ASP A 51 -0.17 3.00 10.16
N VAL A 52 0.06 3.65 9.00
CA VAL A 52 0.26 2.97 7.71
C VAL A 52 1.73 2.60 7.58
N ASP A 53 2.00 1.29 7.63
CA ASP A 53 3.31 0.69 7.40
C ASP A 53 3.39 0.05 6.00
N LEU A 54 4.57 -0.44 5.63
CA LEU A 54 4.81 -1.09 4.35
C LEU A 54 3.95 -2.35 4.15
N LYS A 55 3.65 -3.08 5.23
CA LYS A 55 2.86 -4.31 5.19
C LYS A 55 1.40 -4.00 4.86
N ILE A 56 0.81 -3.03 5.54
CA ILE A 56 -0.54 -2.51 5.28
C ILE A 56 -0.63 -1.94 3.88
N LEU A 57 0.42 -1.27 3.40
CA LEU A 57 0.46 -0.73 2.04
C LEU A 57 0.38 -1.86 0.99
N ARG A 58 1.13 -2.94 1.18
CA ARG A 58 1.09 -4.15 0.34
C ARG A 58 -0.28 -4.84 0.39
N GLU A 59 -0.82 -5.06 1.59
CA GLU A 59 -2.15 -5.65 1.78
C GLU A 59 -3.24 -4.80 1.13
N GLY A 60 -3.15 -3.47 1.28
CA GLY A 60 -4.05 -2.53 0.65
C GLY A 60 -4.00 -2.57 -0.87
N ALA A 61 -2.83 -2.74 -1.47
CA ALA A 61 -2.68 -2.89 -2.93
C ALA A 61 -3.36 -4.17 -3.42
N ALA A 62 -3.15 -5.28 -2.72
CA ALA A 62 -3.82 -6.55 -3.04
C ALA A 62 -5.36 -6.42 -2.94
N LEU A 63 -5.87 -5.80 -1.86
CA LEU A 63 -7.31 -5.57 -1.68
C LEU A 63 -7.92 -4.57 -2.68
N ALA A 64 -7.08 -3.74 -3.30
CA ALA A 64 -7.46 -2.80 -4.35
C ALA A 64 -7.29 -3.38 -5.77
N ASN A 65 -6.84 -4.64 -5.90
CA ASN A 65 -6.49 -5.29 -7.16
C ASN A 65 -5.48 -4.46 -7.99
N LEU A 66 -4.50 -3.87 -7.32
CA LEU A 66 -3.40 -3.15 -7.97
C LEU A 66 -2.18 -4.06 -8.01
N ASP A 67 -1.57 -4.20 -9.19
CA ASP A 67 -0.27 -4.86 -9.31
C ASP A 67 0.82 -3.96 -8.75
N ALA A 68 1.57 -4.47 -7.77
CA ALA A 68 2.55 -3.68 -7.04
C ALA A 68 3.69 -4.52 -6.47
N GLN A 69 4.88 -3.91 -6.46
CA GLN A 69 6.11 -4.47 -5.92
C GLN A 69 6.56 -3.66 -4.71
N VAL A 70 7.10 -4.35 -3.70
CA VAL A 70 7.60 -3.71 -2.48
C VAL A 70 9.11 -3.59 -2.57
N GLU A 71 9.64 -2.41 -2.24
CA GLU A 71 11.07 -2.19 -2.09
C GLU A 71 11.38 -1.81 -0.64
N THR A 72 12.15 -2.66 0.05
CA THR A 72 12.47 -2.52 1.47
C THR A 72 13.78 -1.79 1.71
N GLY A 73 14.02 -1.35 2.95
CA GLY A 73 15.30 -0.73 3.35
C GLY A 73 15.49 0.68 2.83
N LYS A 74 14.38 1.37 2.53
CA LYS A 74 14.34 2.76 2.10
C LYS A 74 13.59 3.59 3.14
N THR A 75 14.08 4.79 3.38
CA THR A 75 13.47 5.73 4.34
C THR A 75 12.89 6.92 3.60
N TYR A 76 11.71 7.36 4.03
CA TYR A 76 11.05 8.50 3.42
C TYR A 76 11.88 9.77 3.65
N PRO A 77 12.28 10.53 2.61
CA PRO A 77 13.24 11.63 2.78
C PRO A 77 12.79 12.78 3.70
N ARG A 78 11.48 12.90 3.97
CA ARG A 78 10.94 13.93 4.88
C ARG A 78 10.55 13.39 6.26
N GLY A 79 10.62 12.07 6.45
CA GLY A 79 10.29 11.41 7.70
C GLY A 79 11.55 11.13 8.52
N HIS A 80 11.42 11.15 9.84
CA HIS A 80 12.47 10.69 10.76
C HIS A 80 12.34 9.20 11.09
N GLU A 81 11.18 8.60 10.82
CA GLU A 81 10.86 7.22 11.18
C GLU A 81 11.11 6.26 10.01
N GLU A 82 11.82 5.16 10.28
CA GLU A 82 12.03 4.10 9.29
C GLU A 82 10.79 3.23 9.16
N ARG A 83 9.97 3.50 8.14
CA ARG A 83 8.80 2.66 7.79
C ARG A 83 9.11 1.51 6.84
N GLY A 84 10.41 1.28 6.61
CA GLY A 84 10.94 0.07 6.00
C GLY A 84 10.88 0.01 4.48
N GLY A 85 10.35 1.02 3.77
CA GLY A 85 10.36 1.01 2.30
C GLY A 85 9.25 1.80 1.60
N TYR A 86 9.11 1.55 0.29
CA TYR A 86 8.01 2.07 -0.54
C TYR A 86 7.38 0.99 -1.42
N LEU A 87 6.22 1.31 -1.98
CA LEU A 87 5.49 0.48 -2.93
C LEU A 87 5.63 1.05 -4.35
N ILE A 88 5.97 0.21 -5.32
CA ILE A 88 5.97 0.52 -6.75
C ILE A 88 4.69 -0.07 -7.34
N VAL A 89 3.76 0.77 -7.76
CA VAL A 89 2.49 0.36 -8.36
C VAL A 89 2.60 0.43 -9.89
N GLU A 90 2.22 -0.64 -10.57
CA GLU A 90 2.07 -0.66 -12.03
C GLU A 90 0.87 0.22 -12.44
N ASN A 91 1.04 0.96 -13.53
CA ASN A 91 0.10 1.95 -14.03
C ASN A 91 0.05 1.91 -15.57
N PRO A 92 -0.33 0.77 -16.16
CA PRO A 92 -0.38 0.61 -17.61
C PRO A 92 -1.30 1.65 -18.28
N ASP A 93 -2.42 1.97 -17.62
CA ASP A 93 -3.42 2.93 -18.10
C ASP A 93 -3.03 4.40 -17.88
N SER A 94 -1.81 4.67 -17.40
CA SER A 94 -1.28 6.03 -17.19
C SER A 94 -2.19 6.93 -16.35
N HIS A 95 -2.87 6.37 -15.34
CA HIS A 95 -3.66 7.14 -14.40
C HIS A 95 -2.82 8.19 -13.68
N LYS A 96 -3.43 9.35 -13.41
CA LYS A 96 -2.81 10.39 -12.57
C LYS A 96 -2.49 9.81 -11.18
N LYS A 97 -1.35 10.17 -10.62
CA LYS A 97 -0.90 9.71 -9.28
C LYS A 97 -1.97 9.86 -8.20
N GLY A 98 -2.71 10.98 -8.19
CA GLY A 98 -3.80 11.21 -7.24
C GLY A 98 -4.91 10.15 -7.32
N ARG A 99 -5.29 9.70 -8.53
CA ARG A 99 -6.30 8.65 -8.71
C ARG A 99 -5.81 7.32 -8.14
N LEU A 100 -4.56 6.93 -8.41
CA LEU A 100 -3.96 5.72 -7.86
C LEU A 100 -3.91 5.74 -6.33
N LEU A 101 -3.55 6.89 -5.73
CA LEU A 101 -3.55 7.04 -4.28
C LEU A 101 -4.94 6.84 -3.69
N LEU A 102 -5.98 7.37 -4.32
CA LEU A 102 -7.37 7.16 -3.86
C LEU A 102 -7.83 5.71 -4.00
N MET A 103 -7.46 5.03 -5.08
CA MET A 103 -7.73 3.60 -5.27
C MET A 103 -7.05 2.75 -4.18
N LEU A 104 -5.76 3.00 -3.95
CA LEU A 104 -4.99 2.32 -2.92
C LEU A 104 -5.49 2.63 -1.50
N ALA A 105 -5.89 3.88 -1.22
CA ALA A 105 -6.46 4.29 0.06
C ALA A 105 -7.68 3.44 0.46
N LYS A 106 -8.53 3.07 -0.51
CA LYS A 106 -9.69 2.21 -0.27
C LYS A 106 -9.28 0.83 0.26
N GLY A 107 -8.24 0.24 -0.34
CA GLY A 107 -7.68 -1.04 0.10
C GLY A 107 -6.98 -0.92 1.45
N VAL A 108 -6.14 0.10 1.65
CA VAL A 108 -5.43 0.36 2.91
C VAL A 108 -6.39 0.49 4.09
N ARG A 109 -7.48 1.23 3.94
CA ARG A 109 -8.50 1.36 5.00
C ARG A 109 -9.14 0.02 5.38
N ARG A 110 -9.34 -0.88 4.42
CA ARG A 110 -9.86 -2.23 4.67
C ARG A 110 -8.84 -3.05 5.47
N ALA A 111 -7.57 -3.07 5.05
CA ALA A 111 -6.50 -3.77 5.76
C ALA A 111 -6.35 -3.27 7.21
N VAL A 112 -6.38 -1.95 7.43
CA VAL A 112 -6.32 -1.37 8.78
C VAL A 112 -7.54 -1.72 9.62
N ALA A 113 -8.74 -1.72 9.03
CA ALA A 113 -9.96 -2.13 9.74
C ALA A 113 -9.88 -3.58 10.21
N GLU A 114 -9.36 -4.48 9.36
CA GLU A 114 -9.11 -5.89 9.71
C GLU A 114 -8.08 -6.01 10.84
N ARG A 115 -6.98 -5.27 10.77
CA ARG A 115 -5.95 -5.21 11.84
C ARG A 115 -6.54 -4.76 13.18
N ILE A 116 -7.35 -3.70 13.18
CA ILE A 116 -7.99 -3.16 14.39
C ILE A 116 -8.99 -4.18 14.96
N LYS A 117 -9.78 -4.84 14.11
CA LYS A 117 -10.73 -5.88 14.52
C LYS A 117 -10.00 -7.04 15.20
N ALA A 118 -8.93 -7.55 14.59
CA ALA A 118 -8.12 -8.64 15.15
C ALA A 118 -7.47 -8.26 16.51
N LYS A 119 -6.97 -7.01 16.63
CA LYS A 119 -6.45 -6.48 17.92
C LYS A 119 -7.54 -6.43 19.00
N LYS A 120 -8.78 -6.04 18.66
CA LYS A 120 -9.90 -6.00 19.62
C LYS A 120 -10.33 -7.40 20.07
N GLU A 121 -10.40 -8.37 19.15
CA GLU A 121 -10.78 -9.76 19.45
C GLU A 121 -9.78 -10.43 20.40
N SER A 122 -8.48 -10.28 20.12
CA SER A 122 -7.41 -10.80 21.00
C SER A 122 -7.39 -10.14 22.39
N ALA A 123 -7.73 -8.86 22.50
CA ALA A 123 -7.83 -8.16 23.79
C ALA A 123 -9.02 -8.66 24.65
N LYS A 124 -10.18 -8.93 24.04
CA LYS A 124 -11.38 -9.43 24.75
C LYS A 124 -11.12 -10.79 25.42
N GLY A 125 -10.37 -11.67 24.78
CA GLY A 125 -9.98 -12.97 25.34
C GLY A 125 -9.10 -12.88 26.58
N LYS A 126 -8.11 -11.97 26.59
CA LYS A 126 -7.19 -11.76 27.72
C LYS A 126 -7.90 -11.19 28.96
N GLY A 127 -8.80 -10.21 28.79
CA GLY A 127 -9.58 -9.64 29.89
C GLY A 127 -10.54 -10.64 30.54
N ARG A 128 -11.20 -11.49 29.74
CA ARG A 128 -12.09 -12.55 30.23
C ARG A 128 -11.34 -13.65 31.00
N ARG A 129 -10.09 -13.96 30.62
CA ARG A 129 -9.24 -14.95 31.30
C ARG A 129 -8.64 -14.42 32.62
N ARG A 130 -8.34 -13.12 32.71
CA ARG A 130 -7.86 -12.47 33.94
C ARG A 130 -8.92 -12.34 35.04
N ARG A 131 -10.20 -12.17 34.69
CA ARG A 131 -11.32 -12.06 35.65
C ARG A 131 -11.76 -13.36 36.34
N ARG A 132 -11.17 -14.51 35.97
CA ARG A 132 -11.52 -15.84 36.50
C ARG A 132 -10.50 -16.39 37.51
N ARG A 133 -9.55 -15.57 37.94
CA ARG A 133 -8.63 -15.81 39.05
C ARG A 133 -8.96 -14.82 40.15
#